data_AF-A0A399ZSP4-F1
#
_entry.id   AF-A0A399ZSP4-F1
#
_cell.length_a   1.000
_cell.length_b   1.000
_cell.length_c   1.000
_cell.angle_alpha   90.00
_cell.angle_beta   90.00
_cell.angle_gamma   90.00
#
_symmetry.space_group_name_H-M   'P 1'
#
loop_
_entity.id
_entity.type
_entity.pdbx_description
1 polymer ?
#
loop_
_entity_poly.entity_id
_entity_poly.type
_entity_poly.pdbx_seq_one_letter_code
_entity_poly.pdbx_strand_id
1 'polypeptide(L)'
;MDYVTTKRYVQSRYTTSDTSRNFRQQRVVWAIMKKALSMNAPDRVPALYEQLNQSIATDMTLLQMVALVPATYQLDLQNHPERLHAQVMQAPVVYSWVSSNGAWLYMPDYVLIQKMLDEIFDAPQIAASQPSPAECPAQPAAPAPTDTPTPTPTPTP
;
A
#
# COMPACT_ATOMS: atom_id res chain seq x y z
N MET A 1 8.52 -10.58 18.28
CA MET A 1 8.04 -11.97 18.04
C MET A 1 8.94 -12.54 16.95
N ASP A 2 9.51 -13.74 17.14
CA ASP A 2 10.35 -14.37 16.11
C ASP A 2 9.48 -15.03 15.01
N TYR A 3 10.12 -15.60 13.97
CA TYR A 3 9.40 -16.19 12.84
C TYR A 3 8.52 -17.39 13.26
N VAL A 4 9.02 -18.27 14.12
CA VAL A 4 8.30 -19.50 14.55
C VAL A 4 7.06 -19.12 15.34
N THR A 5 7.22 -18.19 16.27
CA THR A 5 6.13 -17.70 17.13
C THR A 5 5.10 -16.95 16.29
N THR A 6 5.55 -16.14 15.32
CA THR A 6 4.65 -15.43 14.39
C THR A 6 3.84 -16.43 13.56
N LYS A 7 4.48 -17.46 13.00
CA LYS A 7 3.80 -18.54 12.26
C LYS A 7 2.74 -19.23 13.11
N ARG A 8 3.07 -19.59 14.36
CA ARG A 8 2.09 -20.20 15.28
C ARG A 8 0.94 -19.26 15.61
N TYR A 9 1.24 -17.98 15.85
CA TYR A 9 0.25 -16.96 16.19
C TYR A 9 -0.80 -16.77 15.08
N VAL A 10 -0.37 -16.69 13.81
CA VAL A 10 -1.28 -16.48 12.67
C VAL A 10 -2.01 -17.74 12.23
N GLN A 11 -1.51 -18.93 12.59
CA GLN A 11 -2.12 -20.22 12.22
C GLN A 11 -3.09 -20.76 13.27
N SER A 12 -2.93 -20.37 14.54
CA SER A 12 -3.79 -20.84 15.64
C SER A 12 -5.26 -20.54 15.36
N ARG A 13 -6.12 -21.55 15.53
CA ARG A 13 -7.59 -21.49 15.34
C ARG A 13 -8.36 -22.20 16.46
N TYR A 14 -7.89 -23.39 16.86
CA TYR A 14 -8.64 -24.34 17.70
C TYR A 14 -9.26 -23.79 18.99
N THR A 15 -8.60 -22.86 19.67
CA THR A 15 -9.07 -22.31 20.95
C THR A 15 -9.96 -21.09 20.81
N THR A 16 -10.20 -20.60 19.58
CA THR A 16 -10.95 -19.37 19.32
C THR A 16 -11.89 -19.57 18.12
N SER A 17 -11.67 -18.85 17.03
CA SER A 17 -12.46 -18.95 15.81
C SER A 17 -11.60 -18.57 14.60
N ASP A 18 -12.14 -18.78 13.39
CA ASP A 18 -11.49 -18.31 12.18
C ASP A 18 -11.46 -16.77 12.09
N THR A 19 -12.52 -16.09 12.55
CA THR A 19 -12.54 -14.62 12.65
C THR A 19 -11.42 -14.10 13.57
N SER A 20 -11.22 -14.72 14.74
CA SER A 20 -10.11 -14.35 15.63
C SER A 20 -8.74 -14.60 14.98
N ARG A 21 -8.61 -15.65 14.15
CA ARG A 21 -7.39 -15.91 13.38
C ARG A 21 -7.15 -14.83 12.32
N ASN A 22 -8.19 -14.39 11.60
CA ASN A 22 -8.10 -13.27 10.66
C ASN A 22 -7.65 -11.98 11.34
N PHE A 23 -8.18 -11.65 12.52
CA PHE A 23 -7.71 -10.50 13.30
C PHE A 23 -6.21 -10.60 13.64
N ARG A 24 -5.71 -11.78 14.03
CA ARG A 24 -4.28 -12.00 14.29
C ARG A 24 -3.43 -11.83 13.04
N GLN A 25 -3.91 -12.31 11.90
CA GLN A 25 -3.24 -12.14 10.61
C GLN A 25 -3.13 -10.67 10.22
N GLN A 26 -4.23 -9.90 10.30
CA GLN A 26 -4.21 -8.47 10.04
C GLN A 26 -3.26 -7.71 10.99
N ARG A 27 -3.26 -8.05 12.27
CA ARG A 27 -2.32 -7.47 13.26
C ARG A 27 -0.85 -7.73 12.89
N VAL A 28 -0.53 -8.91 12.36
CA VAL A 28 0.83 -9.22 11.92
C VAL A 28 1.19 -8.43 10.66
N VAL A 29 0.28 -8.31 9.68
CA VAL A 29 0.49 -7.45 8.50
C VAL A 29 0.77 -6.00 8.92
N TRP A 30 -0.01 -5.46 9.85
CA TRP A 30 0.23 -4.12 10.40
C TRP A 30 1.57 -4.02 11.13
N ALA A 31 1.96 -5.03 11.90
CA ALA A 31 3.25 -5.03 12.58
C ALA A 31 4.43 -5.05 11.59
N ILE A 32 4.31 -5.82 10.51
CA ILE A 32 5.30 -5.85 9.41
C ILE A 32 5.40 -4.47 8.77
N MET A 33 4.27 -3.86 8.41
CA MET A 33 4.23 -2.53 7.81
C MET A 33 4.87 -1.47 8.73
N LYS A 34 4.48 -1.43 10.01
CA LYS A 34 5.05 -0.50 11.01
C LYS A 34 6.57 -0.66 11.13
N LYS A 35 7.05 -1.91 11.16
CA LYS A 35 8.48 -2.21 11.24
C LYS A 35 9.22 -1.83 9.95
N ALA A 36 8.62 -2.05 8.79
CA ALA A 36 9.18 -1.67 7.51
C ALA A 36 9.34 -0.14 7.40
N LEU A 37 8.29 0.61 7.76
CA LEU A 37 8.33 2.07 7.78
C LEU A 37 9.40 2.58 8.75
N SER A 38 9.48 2.05 9.98
CA SER A 38 10.49 2.47 10.96
C SER A 38 11.95 2.18 10.54
N MET A 39 12.15 1.40 9.47
CA MET A 39 13.46 1.05 8.93
C MET A 39 13.74 1.72 7.58
N ASN A 40 12.90 2.69 7.17
CA ASN A 40 12.95 3.34 5.87
C ASN A 40 12.94 2.33 4.71
N ALA A 41 12.09 1.30 4.82
CA ALA A 41 11.89 0.32 3.75
C ALA A 41 11.45 0.92 2.41
N PRO A 42 10.63 2.00 2.34
CA PRO A 42 10.25 2.61 1.05
C PRO A 42 11.45 3.04 0.19
N ASP A 43 12.54 3.52 0.81
CA ASP A 43 13.78 3.89 0.09
C ASP A 43 14.56 2.67 -0.44
N ARG A 44 14.22 1.47 0.01
CA ARG A 44 14.93 0.21 -0.27
C ARG A 44 14.09 -0.75 -1.11
N VAL A 45 13.00 -0.29 -1.71
CA VAL A 45 12.09 -1.12 -2.53
C VAL A 45 12.83 -1.95 -3.59
N PRO A 46 13.79 -1.41 -4.37
CA PRO A 46 14.53 -2.22 -5.35
C PRO A 46 15.29 -3.39 -4.73
N ALA A 47 16.02 -3.15 -3.64
CA ALA A 47 16.78 -4.20 -2.95
C ALA A 47 15.85 -5.25 -2.30
N LEU A 48 14.73 -4.81 -1.73
CA LEU A 48 13.71 -5.71 -1.16
C LEU A 48 13.05 -6.57 -2.24
N TYR A 49 12.79 -5.99 -3.41
CA TYR A 49 12.23 -6.71 -4.56
C TYR A 49 13.17 -7.83 -5.02
N GLU A 50 14.46 -7.55 -5.18
CA GLU A 50 15.47 -8.56 -5.55
C GLU A 50 15.52 -9.72 -4.54
N GLN A 51 15.40 -9.41 -3.24
CA GLN A 51 15.44 -10.43 -2.18
C GLN A 51 14.15 -11.26 -2.09
N LEU A 52 12.99 -10.68 -2.43
CA LEU A 52 11.69 -11.28 -2.18
C LEU A 52 11.02 -11.87 -3.42
N ASN A 53 11.40 -11.48 -4.65
CA ASN A 53 10.67 -11.89 -5.86
C ASN A 53 10.62 -13.42 -6.07
N GLN A 54 11.58 -14.17 -5.52
CA GLN A 54 11.61 -15.63 -5.63
C GLN A 54 10.66 -16.31 -4.63
N SER A 55 10.27 -15.60 -3.57
CA SER A 55 9.42 -16.11 -2.48
C SER A 55 8.01 -15.53 -2.49
N ILE A 56 7.77 -14.42 -3.19
CA ILE A 56 6.49 -13.71 -3.24
C ILE A 56 6.08 -13.51 -4.70
N ALA A 57 4.96 -14.13 -5.08
CA ALA A 57 4.34 -13.91 -6.38
C ALA A 57 3.43 -12.68 -6.36
N THR A 58 3.62 -11.76 -7.30
CA THR A 58 2.80 -10.55 -7.50
C THR A 58 2.81 -10.15 -8.97
N ASP A 59 1.74 -9.50 -9.42
CA ASP A 59 1.60 -8.88 -10.74
C ASP A 59 2.17 -7.44 -10.78
N MET A 60 2.58 -6.90 -9.64
CA MET A 60 3.24 -5.60 -9.57
C MET A 60 4.67 -5.67 -10.09
N THR A 61 4.97 -4.82 -11.06
CA THR A 61 6.34 -4.58 -11.52
C THR A 61 7.13 -3.74 -10.52
N LEU A 62 8.46 -3.85 -10.55
CA LEU A 62 9.34 -3.00 -9.73
C LEU A 62 9.05 -1.50 -9.93
N LEU A 63 8.79 -1.06 -11.17
CA LEU A 63 8.48 0.34 -11.46
C LEU A 63 7.18 0.80 -10.79
N GLN A 64 6.13 -0.04 -10.80
CA GLN A 64 4.88 0.25 -10.10
C GLN A 64 5.08 0.32 -8.58
N MET A 65 5.92 -0.55 -8.00
CA MET A 65 6.23 -0.48 -6.57
C MET A 65 6.98 0.80 -6.21
N VAL A 66 7.98 1.21 -7.01
CA VAL A 66 8.72 2.46 -6.80
C VAL A 66 7.79 3.67 -6.95
N ALA A 67 6.85 3.64 -7.90
CA ALA A 67 5.87 4.72 -8.10
C ALA A 67 4.95 4.93 -6.88
N LEU A 68 4.79 3.94 -6.00
CA LEU A 68 4.01 4.07 -4.76
C LEU A 68 4.79 4.70 -3.61
N VAL A 69 6.12 4.78 -3.68
CA VAL A 69 6.96 5.32 -2.59
C VAL A 69 6.54 6.72 -2.16
N PRO A 70 6.30 7.71 -3.06
CA PRO A 70 5.83 9.03 -2.66
C PRO A 70 4.51 9.00 -1.87
N ALA A 71 3.58 8.13 -2.26
CA ALA A 71 2.30 7.99 -1.57
C ALA A 71 2.48 7.48 -0.13
N THR A 72 3.46 6.60 0.11
CA THR A 72 3.76 6.12 1.48
C THR A 72 4.23 7.24 2.41
N TYR A 73 4.98 8.21 1.89
CA TYR A 73 5.42 9.39 2.64
C TYR A 73 4.29 10.41 2.85
N GLN A 74 3.45 10.63 1.84
CA GLN A 74 2.28 11.52 1.97
C GLN A 74 1.28 11.01 3.00
N LEU A 75 1.06 9.70 3.03
CA LEU A 75 0.23 9.03 4.03
C LEU A 75 0.78 9.19 5.44
N ASP A 76 2.10 9.21 5.59
CA ASP A 76 2.80 9.33 6.87
C ASP A 76 2.22 8.41 7.96
N LEU A 77 2.07 7.12 7.64
CA LEU A 77 1.44 6.13 8.54
C LEU A 77 2.24 5.90 9.85
N GLN A 78 3.45 6.45 9.97
CA GLN A 78 4.21 6.43 11.22
C GLN A 78 3.61 7.40 12.24
N ASN A 79 3.31 8.62 11.81
CA ASN A 79 2.71 9.65 12.67
C ASN A 79 1.18 9.63 12.63
N HIS A 80 0.60 9.11 11.54
CA HIS A 80 -0.84 9.05 11.29
C HIS A 80 -1.35 7.62 11.08
N PRO A 81 -1.20 6.71 12.06
CA PRO A 81 -1.64 5.32 11.93
C PRO A 81 -3.16 5.16 11.74
N GLU A 82 -3.94 6.17 12.12
CA GLU A 82 -5.40 6.22 11.94
C GLU A 82 -5.85 6.27 10.48
N ARG A 83 -4.96 6.66 9.55
CA ARG A 83 -5.26 6.71 8.10
C ARG A 83 -5.30 5.34 7.45
N LEU A 84 -4.84 4.29 8.15
CA LEU A 84 -4.92 2.93 7.69
C LEU A 84 -6.14 2.24 8.30
N HIS A 85 -7.11 1.92 7.46
CA HIS A 85 -8.31 1.19 7.86
C HIS A 85 -8.19 -0.28 7.45
N ALA A 86 -8.65 -1.19 8.31
CA ALA A 86 -8.87 -2.59 7.96
C ALA A 86 -10.15 -3.09 8.62
N GLN A 87 -10.85 -3.98 7.94
CA GLN A 87 -12.03 -4.66 8.46
C GLN A 87 -11.84 -6.17 8.33
N VAL A 88 -12.31 -6.92 9.32
CA VAL A 88 -12.47 -8.37 9.24
C VAL A 88 -13.94 -8.65 9.01
N MET A 89 -14.24 -9.46 8.00
CA MET A 89 -15.61 -9.94 7.79
C MET A 89 -16.02 -10.82 8.97
N GLN A 90 -16.99 -10.36 9.74
CA GLN A 90 -17.55 -11.03 10.90
C GLN A 90 -19.08 -10.88 10.90
N ALA A 91 -19.78 -11.63 11.76
CA ALA A 91 -21.23 -11.44 11.90
C ALA A 91 -21.56 -9.97 12.25
N PRO A 92 -22.58 -9.36 11.61
CA PRO A 92 -23.57 -9.96 10.71
C PRO A 92 -23.18 -10.01 9.22
N VAL A 93 -22.04 -9.41 8.81
CA VAL A 93 -21.56 -9.34 7.41
C VAL A 93 -21.38 -10.74 6.78
N VAL A 94 -20.99 -11.71 7.62
CA VAL A 94 -20.97 -13.13 7.27
C VAL A 94 -21.66 -13.95 8.35
N TYR A 95 -22.37 -15.01 7.96
CA TYR A 95 -23.06 -15.90 8.89
C TYR A 95 -22.72 -17.37 8.63
N SER A 96 -22.82 -18.18 9.68
CA SER A 96 -22.56 -19.62 9.61
C SER A 96 -23.67 -20.34 8.85
N TRP A 97 -23.30 -21.20 7.91
CA TRP A 97 -24.20 -22.09 7.19
C TRP A 97 -23.56 -23.48 7.02
N VAL A 98 -24.40 -24.51 7.00
CA VAL A 98 -23.95 -25.89 6.75
C VAL A 98 -24.59 -26.34 5.45
N SER A 99 -23.74 -26.73 4.51
CA SER A 99 -24.19 -27.21 3.21
C SER A 99 -24.81 -28.60 3.28
N SER A 100 -25.50 -29.00 2.21
CA SER A 100 -26.14 -30.32 2.11
C SER A 100 -25.15 -31.49 2.24
N ASN A 101 -23.86 -31.28 1.94
CA ASN A 101 -22.81 -32.28 2.12
C ASN A 101 -22.13 -32.22 3.51
N GLY A 102 -22.60 -31.37 4.42
CA GLY A 102 -22.08 -31.21 5.77
C GLY A 102 -20.91 -30.23 5.91
N ALA A 103 -20.45 -29.57 4.84
CA ALA A 103 -19.40 -28.57 4.95
C ALA A 103 -19.89 -27.32 5.68
N TRP A 104 -19.08 -26.82 6.62
CA TRP A 104 -19.33 -25.59 7.36
C TRP A 104 -18.74 -24.39 6.63
N LEU A 105 -19.57 -23.39 6.33
CA LEU A 105 -19.24 -22.25 5.48
C LEU A 105 -19.66 -20.94 6.15
N TYR A 106 -18.93 -19.88 5.82
CA TYR A 106 -19.39 -18.52 6.02
C TYR A 106 -20.10 -18.05 4.76
N MET A 107 -21.41 -17.78 4.87
CA MET A 107 -22.19 -17.20 3.78
C MET A 107 -22.16 -15.67 3.89
N PRO A 108 -21.96 -14.97 2.76
CA PRO A 108 -21.95 -13.52 2.73
C PRO A 108 -23.36 -12.93 2.81
N ASP A 109 -23.49 -11.81 3.52
CA ASP A 109 -24.58 -10.87 3.32
C ASP A 109 -24.05 -9.73 2.42
N TYR A 110 -24.42 -9.75 1.14
CA TYR A 110 -23.89 -8.80 0.16
C TYR A 110 -24.31 -7.35 0.43
N VAL A 111 -25.46 -7.11 1.06
CA VAL A 111 -25.92 -5.75 1.40
C VAL A 111 -25.04 -5.18 2.50
N LEU A 112 -24.76 -5.99 3.53
CA LEU A 112 -23.87 -5.58 4.62
C LEU A 112 -22.41 -5.50 4.18
N ILE A 113 -21.95 -6.38 3.28
CA ILE A 113 -20.62 -6.28 2.70
C ILE A 113 -20.48 -4.98 1.91
N GLN A 114 -21.44 -4.64 1.06
CA GLN A 114 -21.37 -3.40 0.29
C GLN A 114 -21.27 -2.18 1.20
N LYS A 115 -22.14 -2.11 2.21
CA LYS A 115 -22.09 -1.03 3.21
C LYS A 115 -20.72 -0.96 3.91
N MET A 116 -20.16 -2.10 4.31
CA MET A 116 -18.84 -2.15 4.93
C MET A 116 -17.74 -1.66 3.98
N LEU A 117 -17.81 -2.00 2.69
CA LEU A 117 -16.86 -1.52 1.69
C LEU A 117 -16.98 -0.02 1.47
N ASP A 118 -18.21 0.51 1.35
CA ASP A 118 -18.45 1.94 1.21
C ASP A 118 -17.83 2.70 2.39
N GLU A 119 -18.04 2.23 3.62
CA GLU A 119 -17.44 2.82 4.82
C GLU A 119 -15.90 2.79 4.83
N ILE A 120 -15.26 1.74 4.29
CA ILE A 120 -13.80 1.64 4.20
C ILE A 120 -13.24 2.64 3.17
N PHE A 121 -13.96 2.85 2.07
CA PHE A 121 -13.50 3.66 0.94
C PHE A 121 -14.05 5.10 0.94
N ASP A 122 -14.85 5.49 1.93
CA ASP A 122 -15.35 6.86 2.14
C ASP A 122 -14.27 7.85 2.62
N ALA A 123 -13.00 7.44 2.65
CA ALA A 123 -11.89 8.29 3.05
C ALA A 123 -11.58 9.38 1.99
N PRO A 124 -11.16 10.60 2.41
CA PRO A 124 -10.69 11.63 1.51
C PRO A 124 -9.55 11.12 0.64
N GLN A 125 -9.68 11.28 -0.68
CA GLN A 125 -8.68 10.83 -1.64
C GLN A 125 -7.40 11.67 -1.48
N ILE A 126 -6.25 11.02 -1.32
CA ILE A 126 -4.93 11.69 -1.20
C ILE A 126 -4.63 12.54 -2.45
N ALA A 127 -5.16 12.15 -3.60
CA ALA A 127 -5.04 12.86 -4.87
C ALA A 127 -5.90 14.14 -4.97
N ALA A 128 -6.90 14.33 -4.10
CA ALA A 128 -7.74 15.54 -4.13
C ALA A 128 -6.97 16.81 -3.72
N SER A 129 -5.75 16.65 -3.20
CA SER A 129 -4.84 17.73 -2.81
C SER A 129 -3.73 17.99 -3.82
N GLN A 130 -3.77 17.38 -5.01
CA GLN A 130 -2.91 17.82 -6.10
C GLN A 130 -3.46 19.15 -6.63
N PRO A 131 -2.66 20.23 -6.65
CA PRO A 131 -3.09 21.44 -7.32
C PRO A 131 -3.46 21.09 -8.76
N SER A 132 -4.58 21.63 -9.23
CA SER A 132 -4.96 21.52 -10.64
C SER A 132 -3.77 22.00 -11.49
N PRO A 133 -3.50 21.45 -12.69
CA PRO A 133 -2.48 22.00 -13.59
C PRO A 133 -2.64 23.51 -13.86
N ALA A 134 -3.83 24.06 -13.61
CA ALA A 134 -4.13 25.50 -13.67
C ALA A 134 -3.55 26.34 -12.51
N GLU A 135 -3.06 25.73 -11.43
CA GLU A 135 -2.51 26.41 -10.25
C GLU A 135 -0.97 26.45 -10.24
N CYS A 136 -0.30 25.84 -11.22
CA CYS A 136 1.12 26.09 -11.42
C CYS A 136 1.31 27.54 -11.89
N PRO A 137 2.04 28.41 -11.15
CA PRO A 137 2.41 29.71 -11.68
C PRO A 137 3.17 29.49 -12.98
N ALA A 138 2.83 30.25 -14.03
CA ALA A 138 3.48 30.14 -15.32
C ALA A 138 4.99 30.13 -15.13
N GLN A 139 5.64 29.06 -15.58
CA GLN A 139 7.09 28.94 -15.49
C GLN A 139 7.69 30.17 -16.16
N PRO A 140 8.56 30.94 -15.47
CA PRO A 140 9.20 32.10 -16.08
C PRO A 140 9.83 31.65 -17.39
N ALA A 141 9.55 32.40 -18.46
CA ALA A 141 10.06 32.09 -19.80
C ALA A 141 11.54 31.76 -19.68
N ALA A 142 11.92 30.54 -20.11
CA ALA A 142 13.32 30.16 -20.16
C ALA A 142 14.06 31.26 -20.94
N PRO A 143 15.21 31.75 -20.45
CA PRO A 143 15.99 32.72 -21.20
C PRO A 143 16.27 32.12 -22.57
N ALA A 144 15.93 32.87 -23.63
CA ALA A 144 16.22 32.46 -24.99
C ALA A 144 17.71 32.10 -25.07
N PRO A 145 18.08 30.96 -25.70
CA PRO A 145 19.48 30.63 -25.88
C PRO A 145 20.14 31.78 -26.64
N THR A 146 21.07 32.47 -25.97
CA THR A 146 21.92 33.46 -26.63
C THR A 146 22.87 32.68 -27.52
N ASP A 147 22.64 32.75 -28.84
CA ASP A 147 23.57 32.23 -29.83
C ASP A 147 24.95 32.84 -29.55
N THR A 148 25.87 32.02 -29.05
CA THR A 148 27.26 32.44 -28.86
C THR A 148 27.86 32.51 -30.26
N PRO A 149 28.32 33.68 -30.75
CA PRO A 149 28.91 33.76 -32.07
C PRO A 149 30.14 32.86 -32.13
N THR A 150 30.15 31.98 -33.13
CA THR A 150 31.31 31.14 -33.44
C THR A 150 32.53 32.04 -33.68
N PRO A 151 33.65 31.87 -32.96
CA PRO A 151 34.83 32.70 -33.18
C PRO A 151 35.38 32.43 -34.59
N THR A 152 35.49 33.50 -35.38
CA THR A 152 36.14 33.47 -36.69
C THR A 152 37.61 33.08 -36.52
N PRO A 153 38.12 32.06 -37.22
CA PRO A 153 39.53 31.68 -37.12
C PRO A 153 40.42 32.81 -37.64
N THR A 154 41.39 33.22 -36.83
CA THR A 154 42.41 34.20 -37.19
C THR A 154 43.41 33.55 -38.16
N PRO A 155 43.66 34.13 -39.36
CA PRO A 155 44.71 33.64 -40.23
C PRO A 155 46.09 33.90 -39.59
N THR A 156 46.91 32.86 -39.54
CA THR A 156 48.30 32.88 -39.05
C THR A 156 49.22 33.50 -40.13
N PRO A 157 50.25 34.27 -39.74
CA PRO A 157 51.12 35.03 -40.67
C PRO A 157 51.91 34.18 -41.67
#